data_AF-A0A495VB03-F1
#
_entry.id   AF-A0A495VB03-F1
#
_cell.length_a   1.000
_cell.length_b   1.000
_cell.length_c   1.000
_cell.angle_alpha   90.00
_cell.angle_beta   90.00
_cell.angle_gamma   90.00
#
_symmetry.space_group_name_H-M   'P 1'
#
loop_
_entity.id
_entity.type
_entity.pdbx_description
1 polymer ?
#
loop_
_entity_poly.entity_id
_entity_poly.type
_entity_poly.pdbx_seq_one_letter_code
_entity_poly.pdbx_strand_id
1 'polypeptide(L)'
;MDGDVWEFQFIYANNRSAKASVGRQQGRFIRAAHIRHCDLKRVIENPVTEDGRVDQRILELATFLIGARLPFEAADRYEYWLLDPKDCSPLALIFSCVDSSEMASFPKLTDWAALPAAVMPIETSEAERSSSYGPVNYRLERCVAERAGTKPRAQWFTRRYNESEDFPPFLVREDWENDEHRDLCRRYLHRQAPRLLMLHGVIPEERRRMELAARANALDVARFYPLYPEIADNDVMDKIRIEARLRLAAGETSYAMGRRDGVLYQ
;
A
#
# COMPACT_ATOMS: atom_id res chain seq x y z
N MET A 1 -3.18 6.84 9.75
CA MET A 1 -3.57 7.06 11.14
C MET A 1 -3.95 8.52 11.22
N ASP A 2 -5.12 8.84 11.78
CA ASP A 2 -5.50 10.23 12.08
C ASP A 2 -4.59 10.87 13.14
N GLY A 3 -3.85 10.03 13.88
CA GLY A 3 -2.91 10.45 14.90
C GLY A 3 -3.56 10.75 16.24
N ASP A 4 -4.89 10.59 16.34
CA ASP A 4 -5.66 10.96 17.53
C ASP A 4 -5.54 9.94 18.65
N VAL A 5 -5.38 8.66 18.29
CA VAL A 5 -5.37 7.54 19.23
C VAL A 5 -4.22 6.59 18.91
N TRP A 6 -3.38 6.32 19.91
CA TRP A 6 -2.21 5.45 19.81
C TRP A 6 -2.41 4.17 20.62
N GLU A 7 -2.21 3.04 19.98
CA GLU A 7 -2.14 1.73 20.62
C GLU A 7 -0.70 1.23 20.63
N PHE A 8 -0.14 1.04 21.82
CA PHE A 8 1.20 0.47 22.01
C PHE A 8 1.10 -1.02 22.31
N GLN A 9 1.90 -1.81 21.61
CA GLN A 9 1.95 -3.27 21.78
C GLN A 9 3.39 -3.73 21.96
N PHE A 10 3.59 -4.73 22.83
CA PHE A 10 4.89 -5.37 23.03
C PHE A 10 4.89 -6.81 22.52
N ILE A 11 6.03 -7.23 21.97
CA ILE A 11 6.37 -8.65 21.84
C ILE A 11 7.34 -9.00 22.96
N TYR A 12 6.99 -9.98 23.78
CA TYR A 12 7.95 -10.56 24.72
C TYR A 12 8.74 -11.66 24.02
N ALA A 13 10.04 -11.47 23.85
CA ALA A 13 10.93 -12.58 23.48
C ALA A 13 10.93 -13.58 24.63
N ASN A 14 10.32 -14.75 24.44
CA ASN A 14 10.37 -15.82 25.44
C ASN A 14 11.82 -16.32 25.49
N ASN A 15 12.53 -16.04 26.59
CA ASN A 15 13.89 -16.54 26.86
C ASN A 15 13.89 -18.05 27.20
N ARG A 16 13.22 -18.88 26.39
CA ARG A 16 13.31 -20.34 26.49
C ARG A 16 14.25 -20.88 25.42
N SER A 17 15.43 -21.24 25.91
CA SER A 17 16.46 -22.12 25.34
C SER A 17 17.18 -21.64 24.06
N ALA A 18 18.48 -21.40 24.24
CA ALA A 18 19.49 -21.02 23.25
C ALA A 18 19.81 -22.08 22.18
N LYS A 19 18.82 -22.84 21.70
CA LYS A 19 18.92 -23.72 20.54
C LYS A 19 17.56 -23.85 19.87
N ALA A 20 17.22 -22.91 18.98
CA ALA A 20 16.14 -23.10 18.03
C ALA A 20 16.46 -22.38 16.73
N SER A 21 16.14 -23.06 15.64
CA SER A 21 16.36 -22.70 14.25
C SER A 21 15.86 -21.31 13.88
N VAL A 22 16.40 -20.78 12.78
CA VAL A 22 16.00 -19.55 12.07
C VAL A 22 14.59 -19.75 11.46
N GLY A 23 13.59 -19.94 12.31
CA GLY A 23 12.17 -19.98 11.97
C GLY A 23 11.49 -18.75 12.57
N ARG A 24 10.66 -18.07 11.76
CA ARG A 24 9.88 -16.87 12.13
C ARG A 24 9.37 -16.95 13.58
N GLN A 25 9.93 -16.12 14.46
CA GLN A 25 9.35 -15.92 15.78
C GLN A 25 8.01 -15.20 15.62
N GLN A 26 6.93 -15.95 15.53
CA GLN A 26 5.58 -15.41 15.73
C GLN A 26 5.39 -15.15 17.22
N GLY A 27 5.99 -14.08 17.73
CA GLY A 27 5.70 -13.59 19.08
C GLY A 27 4.27 -13.08 19.16
N ARG A 28 3.54 -13.47 20.21
CA ARG A 28 2.19 -12.94 20.48
C ARG A 28 2.34 -11.51 21.00
N PHE A 29 1.85 -10.54 20.25
CA PHE A 29 1.76 -9.16 20.69
C PHE A 29 0.78 -9.04 21.86
N ILE A 30 1.17 -8.32 22.90
CA ILE A 30 0.32 -7.97 24.04
C ILE A 30 0.16 -6.45 24.03
N ARG A 31 -1.09 -5.99 24.06
CA ARG A 31 -1.40 -4.57 24.16
C ARG A 31 -0.91 -4.04 25.51
N ALA A 32 -0.07 -3.02 25.45
CA ALA A 32 0.60 -2.43 26.60
C ALA A 32 -0.05 -1.11 27.05
N ALA A 33 -0.52 -0.29 26.10
CA ALA A 33 -1.15 0.99 26.41
C ALA A 33 -2.06 1.48 25.28
N HIS A 34 -3.01 2.34 25.64
CA HIS A 34 -3.89 3.06 24.73
C HIS A 34 -3.94 4.53 25.16
N ILE A 35 -3.40 5.42 24.35
CA ILE A 35 -3.18 6.82 24.73
C ILE A 35 -3.67 7.72 23.60
N ARG A 36 -4.56 8.68 23.94
CA ARG A 36 -4.93 9.72 22.99
C ARG A 36 -3.78 10.69 22.81
N HIS A 37 -3.64 11.27 21.63
CA HIS A 37 -2.58 12.25 21.35
C HIS A 37 -2.57 13.41 22.36
N CYS A 38 -3.75 13.93 22.71
CA CYS A 38 -3.90 15.01 23.70
C CYS A 38 -3.43 14.61 25.11
N ASP A 39 -3.38 13.32 25.42
CA ASP A 39 -2.97 12.78 26.72
C ASP A 39 -1.48 12.36 26.75
N LEU A 40 -0.77 12.36 25.61
CA LEU A 40 0.64 11.92 25.52
C LEU A 40 1.55 12.70 26.49
N LYS A 41 1.41 14.04 26.50
CA LYS A 41 2.20 14.91 27.38
C LYS A 41 1.97 14.60 28.86
N ARG A 42 0.71 14.34 29.24
CA ARG A 42 0.35 13.97 30.61
C ARG A 42 0.98 12.65 31.04
N VAL A 43 1.02 11.66 30.15
CA VAL A 43 1.62 10.34 30.43
C VAL A 43 3.14 10.47 30.62
N ILE A 44 3.80 11.34 29.87
CA ILE A 44 5.24 11.60 30.01
C ILE A 44 5.54 12.31 31.33
N GLU A 45 4.75 13.32 31.70
CA GLU A 45 4.92 14.09 32.94
C GLU A 45 4.59 13.26 34.20
N ASN A 46 3.62 12.35 34.10
CA ASN A 46 3.16 11.51 35.20
C ASN A 46 3.12 10.03 34.77
N PRO A 47 4.27 9.33 34.73
CA PRO A 47 4.40 7.97 34.21
C PRO A 47 3.94 6.91 35.23
N VAL A 48 2.76 7.10 35.83
CA VAL A 48 2.16 6.18 36.80
C VAL A 48 0.75 5.83 36.33
N THR A 49 0.47 4.53 36.22
CA THR A 49 -0.84 3.95 35.96
C THR A 49 -1.43 3.36 37.24
N GLU A 50 -2.73 3.07 37.25
CA GLU A 50 -3.40 2.40 38.38
C GLU A 50 -2.72 1.06 38.77
N ASP A 51 -2.06 0.40 37.81
CA ASP A 51 -1.38 -0.90 37.97
C ASP A 51 0.15 -0.83 38.13
N GLY A 52 0.76 0.37 38.14
CA GLY A 52 2.22 0.54 38.33
C GLY A 52 2.90 1.59 37.44
N ARG A 53 4.23 1.56 37.37
CA ARG A 53 5.04 2.47 36.52
C ARG A 53 4.88 2.13 35.03
N VAL A 54 4.72 3.16 34.20
CA VAL A 54 4.71 3.01 32.73
C VAL A 54 6.09 2.53 32.26
N ASP A 55 6.11 1.55 31.34
CA ASP A 55 7.34 1.04 30.74
C ASP A 55 8.09 2.16 30.01
N GLN A 56 9.40 2.26 30.23
CA GLN A 56 10.26 3.30 29.64
C GLN A 56 10.13 3.39 28.11
N ARG A 57 9.92 2.25 27.43
CA ARG A 57 9.77 2.21 25.96
C ARG A 57 8.47 2.87 25.50
N ILE A 58 7.41 2.83 26.32
CA ILE A 58 6.16 3.56 26.03
C ILE A 58 6.42 5.06 26.15
N LEU A 59 7.23 5.50 27.12
CA LEU A 59 7.57 6.90 27.30
C LEU A 59 8.45 7.43 26.15
N GLU A 60 9.41 6.63 25.68
CA GLU A 60 10.23 6.97 24.52
C GLU A 60 9.38 7.13 23.25
N LEU A 61 8.47 6.18 22.99
CA LEU A 61 7.55 6.28 21.87
C LEU A 61 6.60 7.46 22.02
N ALA A 62 6.02 7.69 23.20
CA ALA A 62 5.16 8.85 23.46
C ALA A 62 5.90 10.18 23.22
N THR A 63 7.16 10.26 23.63
CA THR A 63 8.02 11.44 23.42
C THR A 63 8.27 11.67 21.94
N PHE A 64 8.59 10.61 21.18
CA PHE A 64 8.73 10.69 19.73
C PHE A 64 7.45 11.18 19.05
N LEU A 65 6.29 10.66 19.46
CA LEU A 65 4.99 10.98 18.85
C LEU A 65 4.55 12.44 19.07
N ILE A 66 4.98 13.11 20.13
CA ILE A 66 4.68 14.55 20.33
C ILE A 66 5.24 15.42 19.19
N GLY A 67 6.42 15.06 18.67
CA GLY A 67 7.08 15.79 17.59
C GLY A 67 6.84 15.18 16.20
N ALA A 68 6.10 14.07 16.12
CA ALA A 68 5.90 13.37 14.86
C ALA A 68 5.03 14.20 13.91
N ARG A 69 5.41 14.23 12.63
CA ARG A 69 4.59 14.78 11.57
C ARG A 69 3.80 13.65 10.94
N LEU A 70 2.48 13.83 10.88
CA LEU A 70 1.57 12.87 10.28
C LEU A 70 0.99 13.40 8.96
N PRO A 71 0.70 12.51 8.00
CA PRO A 71 1.09 11.09 7.96
C PRO A 71 2.63 10.92 7.99
N PHE A 72 3.14 9.79 8.51
CA PHE A 72 4.57 9.49 8.40
C PHE A 72 4.97 9.47 6.92
N GLU A 73 6.18 9.96 6.60
CA GLU A 73 6.70 9.87 5.24
C GLU A 73 6.81 8.40 4.78
N ALA A 74 6.71 8.16 3.46
CA ALA A 74 6.95 6.83 2.93
C ALA A 74 8.39 6.41 3.24
N ALA A 75 8.55 5.25 3.87
CA ALA A 75 9.83 4.71 4.27
C ALA A 75 10.59 4.08 3.08
N ASP A 76 9.85 3.47 2.16
CA ASP A 76 10.40 2.83 0.97
C ASP A 76 11.00 3.88 0.02
N ARG A 77 12.32 3.96 -0.02
CA ARG A 77 13.06 4.91 -0.87
C ARG A 77 13.82 4.22 -1.98
N TYR A 78 14.06 2.92 -1.88
CA TYR A 78 14.72 2.14 -2.91
C TYR A 78 13.66 1.39 -3.69
N GLU A 79 13.58 1.65 -4.98
CA GLU A 79 12.55 1.09 -5.86
C GLU A 79 13.20 0.35 -7.03
N TYR A 80 12.81 -0.90 -7.25
CA TYR A 80 13.28 -1.74 -8.34
C TYR A 80 12.26 -1.73 -9.48
N TRP A 81 12.61 -1.08 -10.57
CA TRP A 81 11.72 -0.86 -11.71
C TRP A 81 12.12 -1.71 -12.90
N LEU A 82 11.14 -2.36 -13.52
CA LEU A 82 11.21 -2.81 -14.90
C LEU A 82 11.39 -1.60 -15.81
N LEU A 83 12.25 -1.69 -16.82
CA LEU A 83 12.57 -0.60 -17.72
C LEU A 83 11.94 -0.81 -19.09
N ASP A 84 11.46 0.28 -19.70
CA ASP A 84 11.04 0.30 -21.09
C ASP A 84 12.27 0.17 -22.01
N PRO A 85 12.31 -0.79 -22.94
CA PRO A 85 13.46 -0.98 -23.82
C PRO A 85 13.69 0.20 -24.79
N LYS A 86 12.69 1.07 -25.01
CA LYS A 86 12.77 2.20 -25.93
C LYS A 86 13.77 3.26 -25.48
N ASP A 87 13.80 3.56 -24.19
CA ASP A 87 14.53 4.69 -23.62
C ASP A 87 15.08 4.42 -22.21
N CYS A 88 14.95 3.19 -21.71
CA CYS A 88 15.36 2.76 -20.36
C CYS A 88 14.63 3.49 -19.22
N SER A 89 13.48 4.12 -19.48
CA SER A 89 12.71 4.79 -18.44
C SER A 89 11.79 3.81 -17.67
N PRO A 90 11.32 4.15 -16.45
CA PRO A 90 10.58 3.22 -15.60
C PRO A 90 9.23 2.78 -16.20
N LEU A 91 9.06 1.47 -16.38
CA LEU A 91 7.87 0.85 -16.95
C LEU A 91 6.88 0.38 -15.87
N ALA A 92 7.36 -0.42 -14.91
CA ALA A 92 6.52 -0.93 -13.82
C ALA A 92 7.37 -1.28 -12.58
N LEU A 93 6.88 -0.95 -11.39
CA LEU A 93 7.55 -1.24 -10.13
C LEU A 93 7.43 -2.74 -9.79
N ILE A 94 8.55 -3.39 -9.50
CA ILE A 94 8.61 -4.80 -9.10
C ILE A 94 8.78 -4.92 -7.58
N PHE A 95 9.77 -4.23 -7.00
CA PHE A 95 10.07 -4.28 -5.57
C PHE A 95 10.31 -2.89 -5.00
N SER A 96 10.11 -2.76 -3.70
CA SER A 96 10.57 -1.62 -2.92
C SER A 96 11.20 -2.10 -1.61
N CYS A 97 12.14 -1.33 -1.07
CA CYS A 97 12.68 -1.56 0.27
C CYS A 97 13.08 -0.26 0.96
N VAL A 98 13.20 -0.33 2.28
CA VAL A 98 13.49 0.83 3.14
C VAL A 98 15.00 1.04 3.21
N ASP A 99 15.76 -0.03 3.39
CA ASP A 99 17.20 0.03 3.59
C ASP A 99 17.96 -0.43 2.34
N SER A 100 19.06 0.26 2.01
CA SER A 100 19.87 -0.10 0.84
C SER A 100 20.56 -1.47 0.99
N SER A 101 20.76 -1.93 2.22
CA SER A 101 21.31 -3.27 2.50
C SER A 101 20.36 -4.39 2.09
N GLU A 102 19.04 -4.12 2.04
CA GLU A 102 18.02 -5.10 1.67
C GLU A 102 18.00 -5.35 0.16
N MET A 103 18.44 -4.38 -0.66
CA MET A 103 18.43 -4.48 -2.13
C MET A 103 19.10 -5.76 -2.64
N ALA A 104 20.15 -6.24 -1.97
CA ALA A 104 20.88 -7.45 -2.33
C ALA A 104 20.15 -8.76 -1.97
N SER A 105 19.12 -8.70 -1.11
CA SER A 105 18.32 -9.85 -0.69
C SER A 105 17.16 -10.16 -1.63
N PHE A 106 16.74 -9.20 -2.46
CA PHE A 106 15.67 -9.41 -3.44
C PHE A 106 16.18 -10.18 -4.66
N PRO A 107 15.34 -11.06 -5.24
CA PRO A 107 15.69 -11.74 -6.47
C PRO A 107 15.77 -10.74 -7.63
N LYS A 108 16.65 -11.00 -8.60
CA LYS A 108 16.76 -10.21 -9.84
C LYS A 108 15.67 -10.62 -10.84
N LEU A 109 14.41 -10.47 -10.45
CA LEU A 109 13.27 -10.72 -11.35
C LEU A 109 13.10 -9.58 -12.33
N THR A 110 12.74 -9.91 -13.56
CA THR A 110 12.42 -8.92 -14.61
C THR A 110 10.98 -9.03 -15.06
N ASP A 111 10.18 -9.75 -14.29
CA ASP A 111 8.77 -9.96 -14.55
C ASP A 111 7.97 -9.14 -13.55
N TRP A 112 7.11 -8.27 -14.08
CA TRP A 112 6.12 -7.58 -13.27
C TRP A 112 4.91 -8.48 -13.07
N ALA A 113 4.38 -8.53 -11.85
CA ALA A 113 3.19 -9.31 -11.53
C ALA A 113 2.04 -8.39 -11.10
N ALA A 114 0.88 -8.55 -11.75
CA ALA A 114 -0.32 -7.87 -11.32
C ALA A 114 -0.89 -8.50 -10.04
N LEU A 115 -1.65 -7.75 -9.24
CA LEU A 115 -2.46 -8.38 -8.19
C LEU A 115 -3.38 -9.42 -8.82
N PRO A 116 -3.41 -10.68 -8.36
CA PRO A 116 -4.21 -11.71 -9.00
C PRO A 116 -5.70 -11.38 -8.98
N ALA A 117 -6.43 -11.77 -10.04
CA ALA A 117 -7.88 -11.56 -10.13
C ALA A 117 -8.65 -12.23 -8.98
N ALA A 118 -8.09 -13.28 -8.39
CA ALA A 118 -8.63 -13.91 -7.19
C ALA A 118 -8.61 -12.97 -5.98
N VAL A 119 -7.66 -12.05 -5.88
CA VAL A 119 -7.52 -11.08 -4.77
C VAL A 119 -8.22 -9.76 -5.12
N MET A 120 -8.07 -9.31 -6.37
CA MET A 120 -8.60 -8.06 -6.86
C MET A 120 -9.36 -8.29 -8.18
N PRO A 121 -10.61 -8.76 -8.12
CA PRO A 121 -11.41 -9.00 -9.31
C PRO A 121 -11.75 -7.69 -9.99
N ILE A 122 -11.66 -7.69 -11.31
CA ILE A 122 -12.05 -6.59 -12.20
C ILE A 122 -13.21 -7.11 -13.04
N GLU A 123 -14.31 -6.36 -13.09
CA GLU A 123 -15.48 -6.73 -13.86
C GLU A 123 -15.12 -6.91 -15.33
N THR A 124 -15.47 -8.06 -15.91
CA THR A 124 -15.35 -8.33 -17.35
C THR A 124 -16.60 -7.93 -18.10
N SER A 125 -16.44 -7.38 -19.30
CA SER A 125 -17.55 -7.03 -20.19
C SER A 125 -18.21 -8.30 -20.76
N GLU A 126 -19.44 -8.19 -21.25
CA GLU A 126 -20.15 -9.32 -21.87
C GLU A 126 -19.41 -9.86 -23.09
N ALA A 127 -18.85 -8.97 -23.91
CA ALA A 127 -18.01 -9.36 -25.04
C ALA A 127 -16.81 -10.18 -24.56
N GLU A 128 -16.12 -9.75 -23.51
CA GLU A 128 -14.97 -10.47 -22.96
C GLU A 128 -15.33 -11.86 -22.43
N ARG A 129 -16.51 -12.00 -21.81
CA ARG A 129 -17.03 -13.29 -21.34
C ARG A 129 -17.34 -14.23 -22.51
N SER A 130 -17.94 -13.71 -23.58
CA SER A 130 -18.27 -14.49 -24.77
C SER A 130 -17.03 -14.99 -25.51
N SER A 131 -15.95 -14.20 -25.53
CA SER A 131 -14.68 -14.55 -26.16
C SER A 131 -13.77 -15.42 -25.28
N SER A 132 -14.19 -15.79 -24.06
CA SER A 132 -13.38 -16.54 -23.09
C SER A 132 -12.02 -15.89 -22.79
N TYR A 133 -11.95 -14.55 -22.79
CA TYR A 133 -10.72 -13.87 -22.45
C TYR A 133 -10.36 -14.10 -20.97
N GLY A 134 -9.06 -14.20 -20.70
CA GLY A 134 -8.54 -14.24 -19.34
C GLY A 134 -8.85 -12.94 -18.58
N PRO A 135 -8.73 -12.96 -17.23
CA PRO A 135 -8.96 -11.77 -16.41
C PRO A 135 -8.09 -10.57 -16.82
N VAL A 136 -8.61 -9.35 -16.60
CA VAL A 136 -7.92 -8.09 -16.92
C VAL A 136 -6.51 -8.04 -16.31
N ASN A 137 -6.35 -8.50 -15.07
CA ASN A 137 -5.07 -8.51 -14.35
C ASN A 137 -3.99 -9.29 -15.12
N TYR A 138 -4.33 -10.50 -15.58
CA TYR A 138 -3.41 -11.35 -16.35
C TYR A 138 -3.12 -10.78 -17.73
N ARG A 139 -4.13 -10.19 -18.39
CA ARG A 139 -3.93 -9.56 -19.70
C ARG A 139 -3.01 -8.34 -19.59
N LEU A 140 -3.17 -7.50 -18.57
CA LEU A 140 -2.26 -6.38 -18.32
C LEU A 140 -0.84 -6.84 -18.00
N GLU A 141 -0.69 -7.87 -17.18
CA GLU A 141 0.62 -8.49 -16.90
C GLU A 141 1.34 -8.89 -18.19
N ARG A 142 0.60 -9.53 -19.11
CA ARG A 142 1.11 -9.85 -20.45
C ARG A 142 1.47 -8.62 -21.26
N CYS A 143 0.65 -7.56 -21.25
CA CYS A 143 0.97 -6.31 -21.94
C CYS A 143 2.29 -5.70 -21.44
N VAL A 144 2.53 -5.73 -20.13
CA VAL A 144 3.77 -5.25 -19.51
C VAL A 144 4.97 -6.11 -19.93
N ALA A 145 4.83 -7.44 -19.89
CA ALA A 145 5.88 -8.35 -20.35
C ALA A 145 6.20 -8.17 -21.85
N GLU A 146 5.18 -8.04 -22.69
CA GLU A 146 5.32 -7.81 -24.13
C GLU A 146 6.03 -6.48 -24.41
N ARG A 147 5.69 -5.40 -23.67
CA ARG A 147 6.36 -4.09 -23.78
C ARG A 147 7.80 -4.11 -23.28
N ALA A 148 8.10 -4.88 -22.23
CA ALA A 148 9.47 -5.04 -21.74
C ALA A 148 10.39 -5.81 -22.72
N GLY A 149 9.79 -6.52 -23.67
CA GLY A 149 10.48 -7.20 -24.76
C GLY A 149 11.15 -8.52 -24.35
N THR A 150 11.94 -9.09 -25.26
CA THR A 150 12.53 -10.43 -25.08
C THR A 150 13.73 -10.49 -24.13
N LYS A 151 14.31 -9.33 -23.81
CA LYS A 151 15.44 -9.18 -22.87
C LYS A 151 15.11 -8.07 -21.87
N PRO A 152 14.11 -8.30 -21.01
CA PRO A 152 13.66 -7.30 -20.07
C PRO A 152 14.80 -6.93 -19.11
N ARG A 153 14.84 -5.66 -18.74
CA ARG A 153 15.86 -5.10 -17.83
C ARG A 153 15.16 -4.43 -16.67
N ALA A 154 15.70 -4.58 -15.48
CA ALA A 154 15.21 -3.88 -14.30
C ALA A 154 16.38 -3.32 -13.49
N GLN A 155 16.16 -2.18 -12.83
CA GLN A 155 17.19 -1.46 -12.08
C GLN A 155 16.63 -0.83 -10.81
N TRP A 156 17.49 -0.71 -9.80
CA TRP A 156 17.19 0.01 -8.57
C TRP A 156 17.38 1.52 -8.76
N PHE A 157 16.41 2.29 -8.28
CA PHE A 157 16.41 3.73 -8.18
C PHE A 157 16.29 4.15 -6.72
N THR A 158 16.83 5.31 -6.37
CA THR A 158 16.60 5.92 -5.06
C THR A 158 15.63 7.07 -5.24
N ARG A 159 14.38 6.88 -4.84
CA ARG A 159 13.34 7.89 -5.02
C ARG A 159 13.62 9.08 -4.12
N ARG A 160 14.03 10.18 -4.74
CA ARG A 160 14.08 11.50 -4.13
C ARG A 160 12.89 12.28 -4.67
N TYR A 161 12.00 12.72 -3.79
CA TYR A 161 10.75 13.42 -4.14
C TYR A 161 10.94 14.72 -4.96
N ASN A 162 12.18 15.11 -5.27
CA ASN A 162 12.54 16.35 -5.95
C ASN A 162 13.44 16.14 -7.20
N GLU A 163 13.62 14.91 -7.70
CA GLU A 163 14.41 14.66 -8.92
C GLU A 163 13.53 14.56 -10.17
N SER A 164 14.08 15.02 -11.30
CA SER A 164 13.47 15.19 -12.61
C SER A 164 13.13 13.88 -13.36
N GLU A 165 13.13 12.75 -12.67
CA GLU A 165 12.89 11.43 -13.26
C GLU A 165 11.37 11.18 -13.40
N ASP A 166 10.94 10.86 -14.62
CA ASP A 166 9.52 10.67 -14.97
C ASP A 166 9.05 9.26 -14.57
N PHE A 167 8.86 9.04 -13.27
CA PHE A 167 8.30 7.80 -12.73
C PHE A 167 6.77 7.78 -12.89
N PRO A 168 6.18 6.69 -13.38
CA PRO A 168 4.74 6.54 -13.40
C PRO A 168 4.14 6.72 -12.00
N PRO A 169 3.19 7.66 -11.79
CA PRO A 169 2.69 8.00 -10.45
C PRO A 169 1.98 6.83 -9.77
N PHE A 170 1.46 5.88 -10.55
CA PHE A 170 0.72 4.72 -10.07
C PHE A 170 1.42 3.40 -10.33
N LEU A 171 2.76 3.43 -10.27
CA LEU A 171 3.64 2.25 -10.23
C LEU A 171 3.68 1.42 -11.53
N VAL A 172 2.91 1.80 -12.55
CA VAL A 172 2.88 1.21 -13.89
C VAL A 172 2.63 2.32 -14.89
N ARG A 173 3.31 2.29 -16.03
CA ARG A 173 3.14 3.27 -17.10
C ARG A 173 1.78 3.14 -17.79
N GLU A 174 1.20 4.28 -18.17
CA GLU A 174 -0.16 4.36 -18.74
C GLU A 174 -0.19 4.72 -20.24
N ASP A 175 0.95 5.09 -20.84
CA ASP A 175 1.08 5.55 -22.25
C ASP A 175 1.10 4.40 -23.29
N TRP A 176 0.13 3.50 -23.21
CA TRP A 176 0.03 2.37 -24.13
C TRP A 176 -0.39 2.82 -25.53
N GLU A 177 0.17 2.21 -26.59
CA GLU A 177 -0.07 2.61 -27.98
C GLU A 177 -1.48 2.25 -28.48
N ASN A 178 -2.01 1.08 -28.10
CA ASN A 178 -3.33 0.61 -28.52
C ASN A 178 -4.42 0.90 -27.46
N ASP A 179 -5.66 1.03 -27.91
CA ASP A 179 -6.81 1.32 -27.02
C ASP A 179 -7.12 0.20 -26.04
N GLU A 180 -6.87 -1.05 -26.44
CA GLU A 180 -7.13 -2.22 -25.61
C GLU A 180 -6.21 -2.24 -24.37
N HIS A 181 -4.91 -2.03 -24.53
CA HIS A 181 -3.96 -2.00 -23.42
C HIS A 181 -4.20 -0.77 -22.53
N ARG A 182 -4.56 0.39 -23.13
CA ARG A 182 -5.00 1.56 -22.36
C ARG A 182 -6.21 1.24 -21.49
N ASP A 183 -7.22 0.54 -22.04
CA ASP A 183 -8.41 0.13 -21.27
C ASP A 183 -8.06 -0.85 -20.15
N LEU A 184 -7.24 -1.87 -20.43
CA LEU A 184 -6.78 -2.85 -19.45
C LEU A 184 -6.05 -2.17 -18.28
N CYS A 185 -5.09 -1.30 -18.60
CA CYS A 185 -4.33 -0.54 -17.61
C CYS A 185 -5.25 0.35 -16.78
N ARG A 186 -6.13 1.13 -17.43
CA ARG A 186 -7.09 2.00 -16.75
C ARG A 186 -8.00 1.22 -15.80
N ARG A 187 -8.59 0.11 -16.23
CA ARG A 187 -9.50 -0.71 -15.40
C ARG A 187 -8.76 -1.32 -14.21
N TYR A 188 -7.53 -1.76 -14.41
CA TYR A 188 -6.68 -2.24 -13.33
C TYR A 188 -6.37 -1.15 -12.30
N LEU A 189 -5.89 0.01 -12.74
CA LEU A 189 -5.59 1.13 -11.85
C LEU A 189 -6.85 1.65 -11.14
N HIS A 190 -7.99 1.75 -11.83
CA HIS A 190 -9.25 2.18 -11.22
C HIS A 190 -9.72 1.19 -10.13
N ARG A 191 -9.58 -0.11 -10.35
CA ARG A 191 -9.88 -1.12 -9.31
C ARG A 191 -8.91 -1.04 -8.14
N GLN A 192 -7.64 -0.72 -8.42
CA GLN A 192 -6.58 -0.57 -7.42
C GLN A 192 -6.57 0.81 -6.74
N ALA A 193 -7.35 1.77 -7.23
CA ALA A 193 -7.36 3.17 -6.79
C ALA A 193 -7.41 3.32 -5.25
N PRO A 194 -8.22 2.56 -4.49
CA PRO A 194 -8.22 2.67 -3.03
C PRO A 194 -6.87 2.37 -2.37
N ARG A 195 -6.00 1.57 -2.97
CA ARG A 195 -4.63 1.30 -2.48
C ARG A 195 -3.64 2.32 -3.02
N LEU A 196 -3.79 2.72 -4.30
CA LEU A 196 -2.93 3.74 -4.92
C LEU A 196 -3.04 5.10 -4.23
N LEU A 197 -4.20 5.42 -3.64
CA LEU A 197 -4.39 6.64 -2.84
C LEU A 197 -3.53 6.68 -1.56
N MET A 198 -2.95 5.56 -1.13
CA MET A 198 -1.99 5.50 -0.02
C MET A 198 -0.58 5.97 -0.42
N LEU A 199 -0.30 6.12 -1.72
CA LEU A 199 1.00 6.60 -2.19
C LEU A 199 1.20 8.08 -1.82
N HIS A 200 2.42 8.42 -1.42
CA HIS A 200 2.84 9.79 -1.15
C HIS A 200 3.33 10.48 -2.44
N GLY A 201 3.32 11.82 -2.47
CA GLY A 201 3.89 12.59 -3.57
C GLY A 201 3.11 12.52 -4.90
N VAL A 202 1.90 11.94 -4.88
CA VAL A 202 0.98 12.00 -6.03
C VAL A 202 0.44 13.42 -6.16
N ILE A 203 0.66 14.05 -7.32
CA ILE A 203 0.23 15.42 -7.56
C ILE A 203 -1.31 15.57 -7.42
N PRO A 204 -1.83 16.77 -7.06
CA PRO A 204 -3.25 16.94 -6.75
C PRO A 204 -4.22 16.51 -7.86
N GLU A 205 -3.87 16.73 -9.12
CA GLU A 205 -4.69 16.34 -10.28
C GLU A 205 -4.82 14.82 -10.41
N GLU A 206 -3.69 14.11 -10.36
CA GLU A 206 -3.64 12.65 -10.43
C GLU A 206 -4.29 12.00 -9.20
N ARG A 207 -4.10 12.61 -8.02
CA ARG A 207 -4.79 12.17 -6.80
C ARG A 207 -6.30 12.29 -6.96
N ARG A 208 -6.80 13.43 -7.44
CA ARG A 208 -8.23 13.63 -7.70
C ARG A 208 -8.77 12.62 -8.72
N ARG A 209 -8.01 12.29 -9.76
CA ARG A 209 -8.37 11.25 -10.74
C ARG A 209 -8.58 9.90 -10.06
N MET A 210 -7.66 9.49 -9.18
CA MET A 210 -7.80 8.25 -8.42
C MET A 210 -8.92 8.29 -7.38
N GLU A 211 -9.17 9.43 -6.74
CA GLU A 211 -10.29 9.62 -5.81
C GLU A 211 -11.64 9.40 -6.49
N LEU A 212 -11.81 9.95 -7.71
CA LEU A 212 -13.00 9.72 -8.52
C LEU A 212 -13.13 8.27 -8.96
N ALA A 213 -12.03 7.62 -9.36
CA ALA A 213 -12.02 6.21 -9.73
C ALA A 213 -12.36 5.29 -8.55
N ALA A 214 -11.92 5.64 -7.34
CA ALA A 214 -12.14 4.88 -6.13
C ALA A 214 -13.62 4.83 -5.68
N ARG A 215 -14.50 5.67 -6.24
CA ARG A 215 -15.95 5.65 -5.97
C ARG A 215 -16.59 4.29 -6.17
N ALA A 216 -16.16 3.55 -7.18
CA ALA A 216 -16.67 2.21 -7.46
C ALA A 216 -16.29 1.16 -6.38
N ASN A 217 -15.39 1.51 -5.45
CA ASN A 217 -14.78 0.61 -4.49
C ASN A 217 -14.94 1.13 -3.05
N ALA A 218 -16.11 1.67 -2.71
CA ALA A 218 -16.36 2.39 -1.45
C ALA A 218 -15.96 1.63 -0.17
N LEU A 219 -16.19 0.31 -0.12
CA LEU A 219 -15.81 -0.50 1.03
C LEU A 219 -14.27 -0.62 1.21
N ASP A 220 -13.54 -0.70 0.10
CA ASP A 220 -12.07 -0.69 0.14
C ASP A 220 -11.55 0.70 0.54
N VAL A 221 -12.19 1.77 0.07
CA VAL A 221 -11.87 3.14 0.50
C VAL A 221 -12.07 3.30 2.01
N ALA A 222 -13.19 2.86 2.57
CA ALA A 222 -13.41 2.93 4.01
C ALA A 222 -12.33 2.18 4.83
N ARG A 223 -11.83 1.06 4.30
CA ARG A 223 -10.72 0.29 4.92
C ARG A 223 -9.39 1.04 4.87
N PHE A 224 -9.05 1.64 3.74
CA PHE A 224 -7.73 2.26 3.53
C PHE A 224 -7.69 3.77 3.83
N TYR A 225 -8.84 4.43 3.98
CA TYR A 225 -8.95 5.88 4.21
C TYR A 225 -8.03 6.41 5.31
N PRO A 226 -7.89 5.74 6.48
CA PRO A 226 -6.96 6.23 7.49
C PRO A 226 -5.50 6.29 7.01
N LEU A 227 -5.12 5.57 5.96
CA LEU A 227 -3.77 5.50 5.41
C LEU A 227 -3.55 6.46 4.25
N TYR A 228 -4.55 7.26 3.87
CA TYR A 228 -4.37 8.24 2.80
C TYR A 228 -3.58 9.43 3.32
N PRO A 229 -2.43 9.76 2.70
CA PRO A 229 -1.62 10.83 3.20
C PRO A 229 -2.24 12.21 2.96
N GLU A 230 -3.01 12.33 1.89
CA GLU A 230 -3.62 13.58 1.43
C GLU A 230 -4.95 13.26 0.73
N ILE A 231 -5.87 14.22 0.75
CA ILE A 231 -7.16 14.19 0.06
C ILE A 231 -7.27 15.42 -0.84
N ALA A 232 -7.50 15.22 -2.14
CA ALA A 232 -7.65 16.29 -3.13
C ALA A 232 -9.09 16.85 -3.15
N ASP A 233 -10.11 16.00 -2.98
CA ASP A 233 -11.52 16.37 -3.01
C ASP A 233 -12.29 15.75 -1.83
N ASN A 234 -12.45 16.55 -0.76
CA ASN A 234 -13.12 16.11 0.47
C ASN A 234 -14.60 15.75 0.24
N ASP A 235 -15.31 16.43 -0.65
CA ASP A 235 -16.71 16.13 -0.94
C ASP A 235 -16.86 14.76 -1.60
N VAL A 236 -15.97 14.41 -2.53
CA VAL A 236 -15.92 13.07 -3.12
C VAL A 236 -15.64 12.02 -2.04
N MET A 237 -14.63 12.24 -1.18
CA MET A 237 -14.30 11.27 -0.12
C MET A 237 -15.41 11.07 0.90
N ASP A 238 -16.06 12.13 1.34
CA ASP A 238 -17.16 12.05 2.30
C ASP A 238 -18.34 11.26 1.73
N LYS A 239 -18.70 11.50 0.46
CA LYS A 239 -19.73 10.73 -0.23
C LYS A 239 -19.41 9.24 -0.29
N ILE A 240 -18.17 8.88 -0.66
CA ILE A 240 -17.73 7.49 -0.72
C ILE A 240 -17.80 6.84 0.68
N ARG A 241 -17.37 7.55 1.72
CA ARG A 241 -17.38 7.03 3.09
C ARG A 241 -18.80 6.87 3.64
N ILE A 242 -19.71 7.79 3.33
CA ILE A 242 -21.14 7.66 3.67
C ILE A 242 -21.72 6.44 2.97
N GLU A 243 -21.47 6.29 1.67
CA GLU A 243 -21.91 5.12 0.91
C GLU A 243 -21.38 3.81 1.54
N ALA A 244 -20.09 3.74 1.85
CA ALA A 244 -19.48 2.58 2.49
C ALA A 244 -20.15 2.23 3.83
N ARG A 245 -20.47 3.25 4.65
CA ARG A 245 -21.19 3.05 5.92
C ARG A 245 -22.61 2.51 5.71
N LEU A 246 -23.33 2.99 4.69
CA LEU A 246 -24.67 2.49 4.36
C LEU A 246 -24.62 1.03 3.90
N ARG A 247 -23.67 0.67 3.03
CA ARG A 247 -23.47 -0.71 2.56
C ARG A 247 -23.08 -1.66 3.70
N LEU A 248 -22.18 -1.24 4.59
CA LEU A 248 -21.81 -2.02 5.78
C LEU A 248 -23.02 -2.23 6.72
N ALA A 249 -23.84 -1.19 6.91
CA ALA A 249 -25.07 -1.30 7.70
C ALA A 249 -26.11 -2.25 7.06
N ALA A 250 -26.11 -2.37 5.73
CA ALA A 250 -26.90 -3.33 4.98
C ALA A 250 -26.31 -4.76 4.97
N GLY A 251 -25.15 -4.98 5.61
CA GLY A 251 -24.51 -6.29 5.72
C GLY A 251 -23.58 -6.64 4.55
N GLU A 252 -23.30 -5.71 3.63
CA GLU A 252 -22.25 -5.91 2.63
C GLU A 252 -20.88 -5.95 3.30
N THR A 253 -19.98 -6.77 2.76
CA THR A 253 -18.58 -6.85 3.21
C THR A 253 -17.65 -6.62 2.02
N SER A 254 -16.50 -5.99 2.26
CA SER A 254 -15.49 -5.88 1.21
C SER A 254 -15.04 -7.28 0.78
N TYR A 255 -14.87 -7.48 -0.52
CA TYR A 255 -14.31 -8.71 -1.09
C TYR A 255 -12.99 -9.12 -0.40
N ALA A 256 -12.21 -8.16 0.10
CA ALA A 256 -10.93 -8.38 0.77
C ALA A 256 -11.05 -8.66 2.29
N MET A 257 -12.22 -8.52 2.93
CA MET A 257 -12.37 -8.75 4.39
C MET A 257 -12.23 -10.22 4.80
N GLY A 258 -12.39 -11.17 3.88
CA GLY A 258 -12.25 -12.61 4.14
C GLY A 258 -10.84 -13.18 3.98
N ARG A 259 -9.88 -12.41 3.44
CA ARG A 259 -8.52 -12.89 3.19
C ARG A 259 -7.52 -11.99 3.89
N ARG A 260 -6.80 -12.55 4.88
CA ARG A 260 -5.52 -11.97 5.28
C ARG A 260 -4.69 -11.90 4.00
N ASP A 261 -4.31 -10.69 3.59
CA ASP A 261 -3.49 -10.41 2.41
C ASP A 261 -2.11 -11.06 2.61
N GLY A 262 -2.05 -12.38 2.45
CA GLY A 262 -0.87 -13.22 2.53
C GLY A 262 -0.32 -13.38 1.13
N VAL A 263 0.13 -12.28 0.51
CA VAL A 263 1.07 -12.39 -0.60
C VAL A 263 2.40 -12.80 0.04
N LEU A 264 2.60 -14.10 0.18
CA LEU A 264 3.91 -14.66 0.48
C LEU A 264 4.73 -14.47 -0.79
N TYR A 265 5.60 -13.46 -0.79
CA TYR A 265 6.75 -13.46 -1.69
C TYR A 265 7.55 -14.73 -1.37
N GLN A 266 7.55 -15.67 -2.31
CA GLN A 266 8.40 -16.86 -2.30
C GLN A 266 9.78 -16.51 -2.85
#